data_AF-A0A7K0C9R1-F1
#
_entry.id   AF-A0A7K0C9R1-F1
#
_cell.length_a   1.000
_cell.length_b   1.000
_cell.length_c   1.000
_cell.angle_alpha   90.00
_cell.angle_beta   90.00
_cell.angle_gamma   90.00
#
_symmetry.space_group_name_H-M   'P 1'
#
loop_
_entity.id
_entity.type
_entity.pdbx_description
1 polymer ?
#
loop_
_entity_poly.entity_id
_entity_poly.type
_entity_poly.pdbx_seq_one_letter_code
_entity_poly.pdbx_strand_id
1 'polypeptide(L)'
;MPALATRNVRWVCDVLGSIGAAAAPAANTLDSFVRGVRQPPRHDGSTLVPSGKRRWHGAQNAAWAHWRITGESEIFLAFLEDDAPRGLRYTDLGRLAELGPQATRCATAVRPLLESLGPWTCVQAAYAWWRITGDMDAAVPVLLAALEPLRSGDADEPCRAAVRYIAQIGAPASAAAPLLAATLSSDRRFPADVYPAARAALAAFGDGLRLQGRALV
;
A
#
# COMPACT_ATOMS: atom_id res chain seq x y z
N MET A 1 12.74 -18.57 18.89
CA MET A 1 13.30 -17.65 17.88
C MET A 1 14.08 -16.52 18.54
N PRO A 2 15.42 -16.61 18.63
CA PRO A 2 16.26 -15.62 19.34
C PRO A 2 16.27 -14.23 18.70
N ALA A 3 16.05 -14.09 17.38
CA ALA A 3 16.05 -12.81 16.68
C ALA A 3 14.96 -11.82 17.15
N LEU A 4 13.80 -12.32 17.59
CA LEU A 4 12.69 -11.50 18.12
C LEU A 4 12.94 -10.99 19.55
N ALA A 5 14.02 -11.44 20.20
CA ALA A 5 14.47 -10.94 21.49
C ALA A 5 15.58 -9.88 21.36
N THR A 6 15.77 -9.31 20.16
CA THR A 6 16.82 -8.32 19.89
C THR A 6 16.25 -6.91 19.73
N ARG A 7 17.13 -5.91 19.82
CA ARG A 7 16.82 -4.50 19.52
C ARG A 7 16.35 -4.25 18.08
N ASN A 8 16.58 -5.21 17.17
CA ASN A 8 16.24 -5.10 15.75
C ASN A 8 14.86 -5.70 15.42
N VAL A 9 14.04 -5.99 16.43
CA VAL A 9 12.76 -6.72 16.28
C VAL A 9 11.83 -6.13 15.23
N ARG A 10 11.79 -4.80 15.03
CA ARG A 10 10.96 -4.16 13.99
C ARG A 10 11.37 -4.62 12.60
N TRP A 11 12.67 -4.61 12.31
CA TRP A 11 13.22 -5.07 11.04
C TRP A 11 13.06 -6.60 10.90
N VAL A 12 13.22 -7.34 11.99
CA VAL A 12 12.99 -8.79 12.00
C VAL A 12 11.54 -9.11 11.63
N CYS A 13 10.54 -8.34 12.08
CA CYS A 13 9.15 -8.52 11.65
C CYS A 13 9.02 -8.39 10.12
N ASP A 14 9.61 -7.36 9.52
CA ASP A 14 9.54 -7.15 8.07
C ASP A 14 10.17 -8.31 7.29
N VAL A 15 11.32 -8.82 7.77
CA VAL A 15 12.01 -9.98 7.18
C VAL A 15 11.18 -11.26 7.33
N LEU A 16 10.57 -11.49 8.50
CA LEU A 16 9.72 -12.68 8.70
C LEU A 16 8.47 -12.61 7.80
N GLY A 17 7.90 -11.42 7.62
CA GLY A 17 6.78 -11.22 6.69
C GLY A 17 7.16 -11.44 5.22
N SER A 18 8.40 -11.12 4.82
CA SER A 18 8.87 -11.40 3.45
C SER A 18 9.17 -12.88 3.23
N ILE A 19 9.61 -13.61 4.27
CA ILE A 19 9.77 -15.07 4.25
C ILE A 19 8.41 -15.79 4.12
N GLY A 20 7.35 -15.24 4.72
CA GLY A 20 5.99 -15.79 4.64
C GLY A 20 5.81 -17.07 5.46
N ALA A 21 5.05 -18.04 4.96
CA ALA A 21 4.63 -19.23 5.72
C ALA A 21 5.78 -20.04 6.35
N ALA A 22 6.99 -20.02 5.76
CA ALA A 22 8.16 -20.69 6.34
C ALA A 22 8.58 -20.11 7.71
N ALA A 23 8.14 -18.90 8.06
CA ALA A 23 8.33 -18.27 9.36
C ALA A 23 7.20 -18.56 10.36
N ALA A 24 6.33 -19.55 10.12
CA ALA A 24 5.22 -19.95 11.01
C ALA A 24 5.58 -20.04 12.51
N PRO A 25 6.76 -20.53 12.94
CA PRO A 25 7.12 -20.56 14.36
C PRO A 25 7.16 -19.19 15.06
N ALA A 26 7.16 -18.08 14.31
CA ALA A 26 7.13 -16.72 14.86
C ALA A 26 5.72 -16.20 15.16
N ALA A 27 4.66 -16.80 14.61
CA ALA A 27 3.30 -16.25 14.62
C ALA A 27 2.81 -15.89 16.05
N ASN A 28 2.89 -16.82 17.00
CA ASN A 28 2.44 -16.58 18.38
C ASN A 28 3.21 -15.44 19.07
N THR A 29 4.50 -15.28 18.76
CA THR A 29 5.28 -14.17 19.32
C THR A 29 4.84 -12.84 18.70
N LEU A 30 4.58 -12.81 17.40
CA LEU A 30 4.09 -11.62 16.72
C LEU A 30 2.72 -11.19 17.25
N ASP A 31 1.76 -12.12 17.39
CA ASP A 31 0.45 -11.84 18.00
C ASP A 31 0.59 -11.25 19.42
N SER A 32 1.48 -11.82 20.24
CA SER A 32 1.74 -11.28 21.59
C SER A 32 2.27 -9.84 21.58
N PHE A 33 3.03 -9.44 20.55
CA PHE A 33 3.48 -8.06 20.37
C PHE A 33 2.35 -7.15 19.91
N VAL A 34 1.48 -7.63 19.01
CA VAL A 34 0.32 -6.86 18.52
C VAL A 34 -0.65 -6.55 19.67
N ARG A 35 -0.97 -7.56 20.47
CA ARG A 35 -1.86 -7.44 21.64
C ARG A 35 -1.22 -6.71 22.82
N GLY A 36 0.09 -6.43 22.76
CA GLY A 36 0.83 -5.79 23.84
C GLY A 36 1.02 -6.66 25.08
N VAL A 37 0.75 -7.97 25.00
CA VAL A 37 1.02 -8.95 26.07
C VAL A 37 2.52 -9.06 26.32
N ARG A 38 3.29 -9.02 25.24
CA ARG A 38 4.75 -8.98 25.28
C ARG A 38 5.23 -7.66 24.68
N GLN A 39 6.32 -7.12 25.23
CA GLN A 39 7.07 -6.05 24.59
C GLN A 39 8.48 -6.54 24.23
N PRO A 40 9.02 -6.11 23.07
CA PRO A 40 10.42 -6.36 22.77
C PRO A 40 11.33 -5.56 23.71
N PRO A 41 12.58 -6.02 23.93
CA PRO A 41 13.54 -5.28 24.74
C PRO A 41 13.84 -3.90 24.13
N ARG A 42 14.02 -2.91 24.99
CA ARG A 42 14.36 -1.53 24.61
C ARG A 42 15.81 -1.41 24.14
N HIS A 43 16.13 -0.26 23.56
CA HIS A 43 17.49 0.08 23.13
C HIS A 43 18.51 0.10 24.29
N ASP A 44 18.04 0.37 25.51
CA ASP A 44 18.84 0.35 26.75
C ASP A 44 18.88 -1.02 27.45
N GLY A 45 18.29 -2.06 26.85
CA GLY A 45 18.22 -3.40 27.43
C GLY A 45 17.11 -3.61 28.46
N SER A 46 16.38 -2.55 28.85
CA SER A 46 15.23 -2.68 29.75
C SER A 46 14.01 -3.28 29.05
N THR A 47 13.20 -4.04 29.77
CA THR A 47 11.86 -4.45 29.32
C THR A 47 10.83 -3.60 30.04
N LEU A 48 9.96 -2.91 29.31
CA LEU A 48 8.77 -2.29 29.91
C LEU A 48 7.92 -3.38 30.55
N VAL A 49 7.51 -3.17 31.80
CA VAL A 49 6.35 -3.88 32.34
C VAL A 49 5.15 -3.44 31.49
N PRO A 50 4.42 -4.36 30.83
CA PRO A 50 3.27 -4.01 30.02
C PRO A 50 2.23 -3.30 30.90
N SER A 51 2.10 -1.98 30.77
CA SER A 51 1.12 -1.20 31.54
C SER A 51 -0.27 -1.20 30.89
N GLY A 52 -0.48 -2.02 29.85
CA GLY A 52 -1.72 -2.17 29.10
C GLY A 52 -2.13 -0.96 28.24
N LYS A 53 -1.47 0.20 28.37
CA LYS A 53 -1.96 1.46 27.78
C LYS A 53 -1.32 1.86 26.44
N ARG A 54 -0.15 1.31 26.07
CA ARG A 54 0.52 1.67 24.79
C ARG A 54 1.11 0.44 24.11
N ARG A 55 0.63 0.18 22.89
CA ARG A 55 1.22 -0.80 21.97
C ARG A 55 2.67 -0.40 21.65
N TRP A 56 3.53 -1.38 21.44
CA TRP A 56 4.89 -1.15 20.94
C TRP A 56 4.81 -0.45 19.56
N HIS A 57 5.68 0.52 19.29
CA HIS A 57 5.67 1.31 18.05
C HIS A 57 5.89 0.48 16.77
N GLY A 58 6.38 -0.76 16.89
CA GLY A 58 6.50 -1.73 15.79
C GLY A 58 5.37 -2.77 15.75
N ALA A 59 4.32 -2.62 16.57
CA ALA A 59 3.18 -3.55 16.58
C ALA A 59 2.49 -3.64 15.21
N GLN A 60 2.46 -2.56 14.44
CA GLN A 60 1.99 -2.56 13.05
C GLN A 60 2.80 -3.52 12.16
N ASN A 61 4.14 -3.50 12.26
CA ASN A 61 5.01 -4.43 11.52
C ASN A 61 4.81 -5.87 11.99
N ALA A 62 4.61 -6.10 13.29
CA ALA A 62 4.31 -7.43 13.81
C ALA A 62 2.96 -7.96 13.31
N ALA A 63 1.94 -7.12 13.26
CA ALA A 63 0.62 -7.48 12.75
C ALA A 63 0.67 -7.81 11.25
N TRP A 64 1.38 -6.98 10.48
CA TRP A 64 1.65 -7.25 9.07
C TRP A 64 2.39 -8.57 8.84
N ALA A 65 3.48 -8.79 9.58
CA ALA A 65 4.27 -10.01 9.49
C ALA A 65 3.44 -11.24 9.89
N HIS A 66 2.61 -11.12 10.93
CA HIS A 66 1.70 -12.18 11.33
C HIS A 66 0.79 -12.58 10.17
N TRP A 67 0.09 -11.64 9.55
CA TRP A 67 -0.76 -11.90 8.39
C TRP A 67 0.01 -12.56 7.23
N ARG A 68 1.19 -12.05 6.89
CA ARG A 68 2.02 -12.61 5.81
C ARG A 68 2.48 -14.06 6.08
N ILE A 69 2.60 -14.43 7.35
CA ILE A 69 3.02 -15.76 7.78
C ILE A 69 1.84 -16.73 7.85
N THR A 70 0.71 -16.29 8.39
CA THR A 70 -0.44 -17.16 8.66
C THR A 70 -1.48 -17.17 7.55
N GLY A 71 -1.53 -16.12 6.72
CA GLY A 71 -2.64 -15.84 5.79
C GLY A 71 -3.86 -15.21 6.46
N GLU A 72 -3.92 -15.20 7.80
CA GLU A 72 -5.06 -14.72 8.59
C GLU A 72 -4.99 -13.21 8.82
N SER A 73 -5.87 -12.45 8.15
CA SER A 73 -5.85 -10.98 8.14
C SER A 73 -6.50 -10.34 9.36
N GLU A 74 -7.26 -11.10 10.16
CA GLU A 74 -8.06 -10.59 11.27
C GLU A 74 -7.27 -9.78 12.30
N ILE A 75 -6.10 -10.28 12.73
CA ILE A 75 -5.24 -9.57 13.69
C ILE A 75 -4.72 -8.25 13.11
N PHE A 76 -4.36 -8.24 11.82
CA PHE A 76 -3.85 -7.04 11.18
C PHE A 76 -4.94 -6.01 10.93
N LEU A 77 -6.09 -6.44 10.44
CA LEU A 77 -7.23 -5.55 10.25
C LEU A 77 -7.75 -4.97 11.57
N ALA A 78 -7.81 -5.77 12.64
CA ALA A 78 -8.22 -5.28 13.96
C ALA A 78 -7.22 -4.28 14.52
N PHE A 79 -5.92 -4.47 14.22
CA PHE A 79 -4.91 -3.48 14.55
C PHE A 79 -5.17 -2.14 13.85
N LEU A 80 -5.48 -2.17 12.54
CA LEU A 80 -5.73 -0.97 11.74
C LEU A 80 -7.01 -0.25 12.12
N GLU A 81 -8.08 -0.97 12.44
CA GLU A 81 -9.34 -0.37 12.92
C GLU A 81 -9.15 0.38 14.22
N ASP A 82 -8.38 -0.18 15.16
CA ASP A 82 -8.05 0.48 16.42
C ASP A 82 -7.20 1.75 16.23
N ASP A 83 -6.42 1.82 15.15
CA ASP A 83 -5.54 2.96 14.85
C ASP A 83 -6.18 3.98 13.90
N ALA A 84 -7.22 3.60 13.15
CA ALA A 84 -7.91 4.45 12.19
C ALA A 84 -8.39 5.80 12.77
N PRO A 85 -8.91 5.89 14.02
CA PRO A 85 -9.26 7.18 14.63
C PRO A 85 -8.07 8.13 14.82
N ARG A 86 -6.83 7.62 14.84
CA ARG A 86 -5.59 8.42 14.91
C ARG A 86 -5.07 8.81 13.52
N GLY A 87 -5.74 8.37 12.47
CA GLY A 87 -5.36 8.57 11.08
C GLY A 87 -4.47 7.44 10.55
N LEU A 88 -4.88 6.85 9.43
CA LEU A 88 -4.08 5.87 8.69
C LEU A 88 -2.88 6.56 8.04
N ARG A 89 -1.71 5.92 8.10
CA ARG A 89 -0.48 6.40 7.45
C ARG A 89 -0.41 5.83 6.04
N TYR A 90 0.43 6.43 5.17
CA TYR A 90 0.61 5.92 3.80
C TYR A 90 1.06 4.45 3.76
N THR A 91 1.80 3.98 4.77
CA THR A 91 2.22 2.58 4.89
C THR A 91 1.04 1.65 5.16
N ASP A 92 0.02 2.11 5.90
CA ASP A 92 -1.23 1.36 6.11
C ASP A 92 -1.99 1.22 4.79
N LEU A 93 -2.05 2.28 3.99
CA LEU A 93 -2.75 2.30 2.71
C LEU A 93 -2.18 1.28 1.72
N GLY A 94 -0.85 1.21 1.58
CA GLY A 94 -0.21 0.19 0.73
C GLY A 94 -0.52 -1.24 1.18
N ARG A 95 -0.56 -1.48 2.50
CA ARG A 95 -0.88 -2.79 3.09
C ARG A 95 -2.37 -3.15 2.92
N LEU A 96 -3.27 -2.19 3.06
CA LEU A 96 -4.69 -2.35 2.80
C LEU A 96 -4.97 -2.67 1.33
N ALA A 97 -4.24 -2.02 0.41
CA ALA A 97 -4.33 -2.30 -1.01
C ALA A 97 -3.90 -3.75 -1.35
N GLU A 98 -2.91 -4.28 -0.64
CA GLU A 98 -2.46 -5.66 -0.82
C GLU A 98 -3.49 -6.69 -0.34
N LEU A 99 -4.17 -6.41 0.79
CA LEU A 99 -5.30 -7.20 1.28
C LEU A 99 -6.50 -7.20 0.33
N GLY A 100 -6.69 -6.10 -0.40
CA GLY A 100 -7.80 -5.93 -1.33
C GLY A 100 -9.16 -6.04 -0.63
N PRO A 101 -10.11 -6.83 -1.15
CA PRO A 101 -11.48 -6.90 -0.60
C PRO A 101 -11.58 -7.31 0.88
N GLN A 102 -10.59 -8.05 1.42
CA GLN A 102 -10.58 -8.40 2.85
C GLN A 102 -10.54 -7.15 3.75
N ALA A 103 -10.02 -6.03 3.25
CA ALA A 103 -9.92 -4.77 3.96
C ALA A 103 -11.17 -3.86 3.81
N THR A 104 -12.31 -4.40 3.34
CA THR A 104 -13.57 -3.64 3.15
C THR A 104 -13.98 -2.86 4.41
N ARG A 105 -13.79 -3.44 5.60
CA ARG A 105 -14.08 -2.79 6.89
C ARG A 105 -13.29 -1.51 7.16
N CYS A 106 -12.13 -1.33 6.50
CA CYS A 106 -11.33 -0.12 6.58
C CYS A 106 -11.71 0.95 5.53
N ALA A 107 -12.63 0.66 4.59
CA ALA A 107 -12.96 1.57 3.50
C ALA A 107 -13.42 2.95 3.99
N THR A 108 -14.27 3.00 5.03
CA THR A 108 -14.73 4.27 5.63
C THR A 108 -13.58 5.16 6.11
N ALA A 109 -12.50 4.56 6.63
CA ALA A 109 -11.31 5.30 7.06
C ALA A 109 -10.41 5.74 5.89
N VAL A 110 -10.42 4.99 4.78
CA VAL A 110 -9.65 5.31 3.57
C VAL A 110 -10.32 6.42 2.74
N ARG A 111 -11.66 6.43 2.66
CA ARG A 111 -12.42 7.38 1.83
C ARG A 111 -12.00 8.85 1.98
N PRO A 112 -11.93 9.44 3.19
CA PRO A 112 -11.56 10.85 3.34
C PRO A 112 -10.11 11.14 2.92
N LEU A 113 -9.24 10.12 2.85
CA LEU A 113 -7.84 10.30 2.49
C LEU A 113 -7.63 10.48 0.97
N LEU A 114 -8.64 10.20 0.15
CA LEU A 114 -8.64 10.54 -1.29
C LEU A 114 -8.48 12.05 -1.52
N GLU A 115 -8.95 12.86 -0.57
CA GLU A 115 -8.91 14.33 -0.60
C GLU A 115 -7.81 14.91 0.31
N SER A 116 -6.87 14.07 0.76
CA SER A 116 -5.77 14.52 1.61
C SER A 116 -4.87 15.54 0.88
N LEU A 117 -4.43 16.58 1.60
CA LEU A 117 -3.50 17.57 1.08
C LEU A 117 -2.12 17.00 0.73
N GLY A 118 -1.75 15.84 1.30
CA GLY A 118 -0.47 15.19 1.01
C GLY A 118 -0.54 14.38 -0.29
N PRO A 119 0.20 14.76 -1.37
CA PRO A 119 0.11 14.07 -2.66
C PRO A 119 0.42 12.57 -2.58
N TRP A 120 1.35 12.19 -1.70
CA TRP A 120 1.65 10.78 -1.46
C TRP A 120 0.49 10.03 -0.79
N THR A 121 -0.15 10.64 0.21
CA THR A 121 -1.27 10.03 0.93
C THR A 121 -2.48 9.86 0.02
N CYS A 122 -2.84 10.87 -0.79
CA CYS A 122 -4.00 10.76 -1.67
C CYS A 122 -3.81 9.71 -2.79
N VAL A 123 -2.61 9.61 -3.37
CA VAL A 123 -2.28 8.56 -4.37
C VAL A 123 -2.35 7.16 -3.75
N GLN A 124 -1.78 6.96 -2.56
CA GLN A 124 -1.87 5.67 -1.87
C GLN A 124 -3.31 5.35 -1.44
N ALA A 125 -4.08 6.36 -1.04
CA ALA A 125 -5.49 6.19 -0.68
C ALA A 125 -6.33 5.81 -1.89
N ALA A 126 -6.10 6.42 -3.06
CA ALA A 126 -6.78 6.08 -4.30
C ALA A 126 -6.51 4.63 -4.71
N TYR A 127 -5.24 4.22 -4.62
CA TYR A 127 -4.87 2.83 -4.89
C TYR A 127 -5.50 1.84 -3.90
N ALA A 128 -5.44 2.14 -2.60
CA ALA A 128 -6.06 1.32 -1.57
C ALA A 128 -7.57 1.23 -1.76
N TRP A 129 -8.24 2.36 -2.03
CA TRP A 129 -9.67 2.43 -2.29
C TRP A 129 -10.05 1.49 -3.44
N TRP A 130 -9.42 1.66 -4.61
CA TRP A 130 -9.67 0.80 -5.77
C TRP A 130 -9.46 -0.69 -5.45
N ARG A 131 -8.38 -1.05 -4.78
CA ARG A 131 -8.07 -2.44 -4.46
C ARG A 131 -9.05 -3.06 -3.46
N ILE A 132 -9.58 -2.26 -2.54
CA ILE A 132 -10.54 -2.70 -1.51
C ILE A 132 -11.94 -2.83 -2.08
N THR A 133 -12.41 -1.81 -2.80
CA THR A 133 -13.82 -1.68 -3.19
C THR A 133 -14.09 -2.06 -4.64
N GLY A 134 -13.07 -2.05 -5.50
CA GLY A 134 -13.22 -2.13 -6.95
C GLY A 134 -13.73 -0.83 -7.60
N ASP A 135 -14.03 0.21 -6.82
CA ASP A 135 -14.54 1.50 -7.32
C ASP A 135 -13.40 2.30 -7.95
N MET A 136 -13.43 2.34 -9.29
CA MET A 136 -12.50 3.09 -10.12
C MET A 136 -12.94 4.55 -10.31
N ASP A 137 -14.22 4.86 -10.17
CA ASP A 137 -14.77 6.19 -10.43
C ASP A 137 -14.24 7.21 -9.41
N ALA A 138 -14.05 6.78 -8.16
CA ALA A 138 -13.42 7.61 -7.14
C ALA A 138 -11.88 7.61 -7.18
N ALA A 139 -11.25 6.51 -7.61
CA ALA A 139 -9.80 6.36 -7.56
C ALA A 139 -9.09 6.98 -8.77
N VAL A 140 -9.61 6.76 -9.98
CA VAL A 140 -8.97 7.18 -11.24
C VAL A 140 -8.76 8.70 -11.30
N PRO A 141 -9.74 9.56 -10.96
CA PRO A 141 -9.53 11.01 -11.01
C PRO A 141 -8.36 11.49 -10.15
N VAL A 142 -8.20 10.93 -8.95
CA VAL A 142 -7.09 11.26 -8.03
C VAL A 142 -5.74 10.84 -8.64
N LEU A 143 -5.68 9.63 -9.21
CA LEU A 143 -4.46 9.12 -9.85
C LEU A 143 -4.09 9.92 -11.11
N LEU A 144 -5.07 10.34 -11.91
CA LEU A 144 -4.84 11.17 -13.09
C LEU A 144 -4.31 12.56 -12.70
N ALA A 145 -4.85 13.17 -11.65
CA ALA A 145 -4.37 14.46 -11.14
C ALA A 145 -2.91 14.39 -10.69
N ALA A 146 -2.49 13.27 -10.10
CA ALA A 146 -1.11 13.04 -9.67
C ALA A 146 -0.09 12.91 -10.83
N LEU A 147 -0.55 12.85 -12.09
CA LEU A 147 0.34 12.82 -13.26
C LEU A 147 0.81 14.20 -13.70
N GLU A 148 0.30 15.28 -13.10
CA GLU A 148 0.60 16.66 -13.51
C GLU A 148 2.11 16.98 -13.62
N PRO A 149 3.01 16.49 -12.74
CA PRO A 149 4.45 16.71 -12.87
C PRO A 149 5.04 16.29 -14.23
N LEU A 150 4.46 15.29 -14.91
CA LEU A 150 4.95 14.85 -16.22
C LEU A 150 4.93 15.98 -17.26
N ARG A 151 3.99 16.92 -17.15
CA ARG A 151 3.87 18.06 -18.09
C ARG A 151 5.04 19.02 -18.00
N SER A 152 5.58 19.20 -16.80
CA SER A 152 6.75 20.05 -16.55
C SER A 152 8.07 19.30 -16.70
N GLY A 153 8.04 18.00 -16.98
CA GLY A 153 9.26 17.20 -17.14
C GLY A 153 9.78 16.60 -15.84
N ASP A 154 8.94 16.56 -14.81
CA ASP A 154 9.25 15.99 -13.51
C ASP A 154 8.44 14.71 -13.27
N ALA A 155 8.88 13.88 -12.34
CA ALA A 155 8.14 12.71 -11.88
C ALA A 155 8.57 12.38 -10.45
N ASP A 156 7.95 13.05 -9.49
CA ASP A 156 8.11 12.75 -8.06
C ASP A 156 7.56 11.35 -7.72
N GLU A 157 7.76 10.90 -6.48
CA GLU A 157 7.32 9.57 -6.05
C GLU A 157 5.79 9.37 -6.18
N PRO A 158 4.92 10.32 -5.78
CA PRO A 158 3.47 10.25 -6.06
C PRO A 158 3.15 10.06 -7.55
N CYS A 159 3.75 10.84 -8.44
CA CYS A 159 3.56 10.73 -9.88
C CYS A 159 3.98 9.34 -10.39
N ARG A 160 5.17 8.88 -10.00
CA ARG A 160 5.69 7.56 -10.38
C ARG A 160 4.78 6.42 -9.90
N ALA A 161 4.25 6.50 -8.69
CA ALA A 161 3.29 5.53 -8.19
C ALA A 161 1.98 5.58 -8.97
N ALA A 162 1.46 6.78 -9.27
CA ALA A 162 0.25 6.94 -10.06
C ALA A 162 0.38 6.30 -11.45
N VAL A 163 1.51 6.48 -12.16
CA VAL A 163 1.78 5.81 -13.45
C VAL A 163 1.72 4.28 -13.31
N ARG A 164 2.28 3.72 -12.24
CA ARG A 164 2.21 2.27 -11.97
C ARG A 164 0.78 1.81 -11.68
N TYR A 165 0.01 2.60 -10.94
CA TYR A 165 -1.35 2.23 -10.53
C TYR A 165 -2.36 2.33 -11.66
N ILE A 166 -2.30 3.37 -12.50
CA ILE A 166 -3.14 3.46 -13.70
C ILE A 166 -2.82 2.33 -14.70
N ALA A 167 -1.57 1.86 -14.75
CA ALA A 167 -1.21 0.70 -15.55
C ALA A 167 -1.89 -0.59 -15.07
N GLN A 168 -2.04 -0.76 -13.76
CA GLN A 168 -2.76 -1.89 -13.16
C GLN A 168 -4.28 -1.76 -13.35
N ILE A 169 -4.83 -0.54 -13.31
CA ILE A 169 -6.24 -0.28 -13.57
C ILE A 169 -6.61 -0.55 -15.03
N GLY A 170 -5.75 -0.15 -15.98
CA GLY A 170 -5.97 -0.36 -17.40
C GLY A 170 -6.99 0.63 -18.00
N ALA A 171 -7.83 0.15 -18.93
CA ALA A 171 -8.68 0.98 -19.80
C ALA A 171 -9.49 2.11 -19.12
N PRO A 172 -10.01 1.95 -17.88
CA PRO A 172 -10.67 3.05 -17.18
C PRO A 172 -9.80 4.29 -16.95
N ALA A 173 -8.47 4.14 -16.95
CA ALA A 173 -7.52 5.26 -16.83
C ALA A 173 -6.97 5.75 -18.19
N SER A 174 -7.59 5.36 -19.31
CA SER A 174 -7.11 5.65 -20.68
C SER A 174 -7.02 7.14 -21.01
N ALA A 175 -7.70 8.01 -20.25
CA ALA A 175 -7.53 9.46 -20.34
C ALA A 175 -6.07 9.93 -20.15
N ALA A 176 -5.23 9.14 -19.49
CA ALA A 176 -3.79 9.41 -19.37
C ALA A 176 -3.00 9.18 -20.66
N ALA A 177 -3.55 8.47 -21.66
CA ALA A 177 -2.79 8.00 -22.81
C ALA A 177 -2.03 9.10 -23.57
N PRO A 178 -2.63 10.28 -23.88
CA PRO A 178 -1.90 11.33 -24.58
C PRO A 178 -0.69 11.85 -23.79
N LEU A 179 -0.85 12.00 -22.47
CA LEU A 179 0.22 12.48 -21.59
C LEU A 179 1.37 11.47 -21.51
N LEU A 180 1.06 10.18 -21.36
CA LEU A 180 2.07 9.12 -21.30
C LEU A 180 2.79 8.95 -22.65
N ALA A 181 2.07 9.05 -23.77
CA ALA A 181 2.69 9.01 -25.09
C ALA A 181 3.64 10.20 -25.30
N ALA A 182 3.23 11.41 -24.91
CA ALA A 182 4.09 12.60 -24.95
C ALA A 182 5.32 12.45 -24.04
N THR A 183 5.16 11.84 -22.87
CA THR A 183 6.27 11.57 -21.93
C THR A 183 7.31 10.63 -22.56
N LEU A 184 6.86 9.57 -23.23
CA LEU A 184 7.76 8.59 -23.89
C LEU A 184 8.49 9.16 -25.12
N SER A 185 7.87 10.11 -25.82
CA SER A 185 8.45 10.77 -27.00
C SER A 185 9.23 12.04 -26.67
N SER A 186 9.29 12.44 -25.40
CA SER A 186 9.98 13.65 -24.97
C SER A 186 11.49 13.45 -24.92
N ASP A 187 12.26 14.47 -25.32
CA ASP A 187 13.70 14.52 -25.09
C ASP A 187 14.07 14.74 -23.60
N ARG A 188 13.07 15.01 -22.76
CA ARG A 188 13.25 15.17 -21.31
C ARG A 188 13.59 13.83 -20.65
N ARG A 189 14.45 13.90 -19.63
CA ARG A 189 14.86 12.73 -18.84
C ARG A 189 14.00 12.62 -17.60
N PHE A 190 13.17 11.59 -17.56
CA PHE A 190 12.45 11.18 -16.37
C PHE A 190 13.22 10.09 -15.62
N PRO A 191 12.89 9.81 -14.35
CA PRO A 191 13.36 8.62 -13.65
C PRO A 191 13.11 7.34 -14.47
N ALA A 192 14.08 6.43 -14.45
CA ALA A 192 14.14 5.30 -15.38
C ALA A 192 12.93 4.35 -15.33
N ASP A 193 12.27 4.25 -14.18
CA ASP A 193 11.11 3.37 -13.99
C ASP A 193 9.80 3.95 -14.54
N VAL A 194 9.74 5.25 -14.85
CA VAL A 194 8.56 5.86 -15.50
C VAL A 194 8.33 5.26 -16.89
N TYR A 195 9.39 5.05 -17.67
CA TYR A 195 9.28 4.55 -19.04
C TYR A 195 8.63 3.15 -19.15
N PRO A 196 9.07 2.11 -18.43
CA PRO A 196 8.39 0.81 -18.48
C PRO A 196 6.96 0.88 -17.94
N ALA A 197 6.70 1.67 -16.89
CA ALA A 197 5.35 1.82 -16.33
C ALA A 197 4.40 2.53 -17.32
N ALA A 198 4.85 3.59 -17.98
CA ALA A 198 4.07 4.31 -19.00
C ALA A 198 3.76 3.41 -20.22
N ARG A 199 4.72 2.61 -20.68
CA ARG A 199 4.47 1.61 -21.74
C ARG A 199 3.46 0.56 -21.32
N ALA A 200 3.58 0.03 -20.10
CA ALA A 200 2.63 -0.95 -19.57
C ALA A 200 1.21 -0.36 -19.49
N ALA A 201 1.07 0.89 -19.07
CA ALA A 201 -0.22 1.58 -19.04
C ALA A 201 -0.83 1.71 -20.44
N LEU A 202 -0.08 2.20 -21.42
CA LEU A 202 -0.57 2.34 -22.81
C LEU A 202 -1.01 0.99 -23.41
N ALA A 203 -0.28 -0.09 -23.12
CA ALA A 203 -0.68 -1.43 -23.53
C ALA A 203 -2.00 -1.88 -22.87
N ALA A 204 -2.10 -1.73 -21.54
CA ALA A 204 -3.29 -2.08 -20.78
C ALA A 204 -4.54 -1.29 -21.21
N PHE A 205 -4.37 -0.04 -21.64
CA PHE A 205 -5.45 0.77 -22.19
C PHE A 205 -5.99 0.20 -23.51
N GLY A 206 -5.08 -0.19 -24.42
CA GLY A 206 -5.42 -0.75 -25.72
C GLY A 206 -6.09 -2.12 -25.64
N ASP A 207 -5.69 -2.97 -24.70
CA ASP A 207 -6.28 -4.31 -24.54
C ASP A 207 -7.73 -4.26 -24.04
N GLY A 208 -8.07 -3.34 -23.14
CA GLY A 208 -9.46 -3.17 -22.70
C GLY A 208 -10.40 -2.70 -23.81
N LEU A 209 -9.94 -1.81 -24.68
CA LEU A 209 -10.72 -1.35 -25.86
C LEU A 209 -11.01 -2.49 -26.85
N ARG A 210 -10.04 -3.40 -27.05
CA ARG A 210 -10.21 -4.57 -27.93
C ARG A 210 -11.21 -5.59 -27.36
N LEU A 211 -11.21 -5.78 -26.04
CA LEU A 211 -12.15 -6.68 -25.36
C LEU A 211 -13.58 -6.13 -25.39
N GLN A 212 -13.76 -4.82 -25.19
CA GLN A 212 -15.08 -4.17 -25.29
C GLN A 212 -15.64 -4.21 -26.72
N GLY A 213 -14.80 -3.99 -27.74
CA GLY A 213 -15.22 -4.09 -29.15
C GLY A 213 -15.59 -5.50 -29.62
N ARG A 214 -15.10 -6.54 -28.94
CA ARG A 214 -15.45 -7.95 -29.22
C ARG A 214 -16.71 -8.44 -28.50
N ALA A 215 -17.12 -7.79 -27.40
CA ALA A 215 -18.33 -8.15 -26.65
C ALA A 215 -19.62 -7.59 -27.28
N LEU A 216 -19.51 -6.74 -28.30
CA LEU A 216 -20.62 -6.08 -29.01
C LEU A 216 -20.87 -6.63 -30.42
N VAL A 217 -20.30 -7.80 -30.76
CA VAL A 217 -20.49 -8.53 -32.03
C VAL A 217 -21.04 -9.91 -31.73
#